data_AF-A0A8J7KZQ5-F1
#
_entry.id   AF-A0A8J7KZQ5-F1
#
_cell.length_a   1.000
_cell.length_b   1.000
_cell.length_c   1.000
_cell.angle_alpha   90.00
_cell.angle_beta   90.00
_cell.angle_gamma   90.00
#
_symmetry.space_group_name_H-M   'P 1'
#
loop_
_entity.id
_entity.type
_entity.pdbx_description
1 polymer ?
#
loop_
_entity_poly.entity_id
_entity_poly.type
_entity_poly.pdbx_seq_one_letter_code
_entity_poly.pdbx_strand_id
1 'polypeptide(L)'
;MVAEWIVALATAGGSELVGARGTADWKAVRARFARLLARGDESRVVGEIERFDAEASSLARVDAALRPRLGMAVEYTWQVRLVALLEDHPDAASDLCTLLLAAHDPVTVRSESMPFAPSP
;
A
#
# COMPACT_ATOMS: atom_id res chain seq x y z
N MET A 1 -21.87 14.17 2.03
CA MET A 1 -20.71 15.06 2.13
C MET A 1 -19.61 14.22 2.74
N VAL A 2 -18.57 13.87 1.99
CA VAL A 2 -17.45 13.06 2.51
C VAL A 2 -16.68 13.92 3.50
N ALA A 3 -16.31 13.37 4.65
CA ALA A 3 -15.51 14.11 5.62
C ALA A 3 -14.10 14.40 5.07
N GLU A 4 -13.59 15.62 5.25
CA GLU A 4 -12.29 16.03 4.69
C GLU A 4 -11.13 15.14 5.14
N TRP A 5 -11.17 14.67 6.39
CA TRP A 5 -10.17 13.76 6.93
C TRP A 5 -10.16 12.39 6.25
N ILE A 6 -11.32 11.90 5.78
CA ILE A 6 -11.43 10.65 5.00
C ILE A 6 -10.71 10.82 3.66
N VAL A 7 -10.94 11.96 2.99
CA VAL A 7 -10.28 12.26 1.71
C VAL A 7 -8.77 12.36 1.89
N ALA A 8 -8.30 13.04 2.95
CA ALA A 8 -6.88 13.15 3.25
C ALA A 8 -6.23 11.77 3.51
N LEU A 9 -6.87 10.93 4.32
CA LEU A 9 -6.37 9.60 4.64
C LEU A 9 -6.36 8.67 3.41
N ALA A 10 -7.42 8.70 2.60
CA ALA A 10 -7.51 7.94 1.36
C ALA A 10 -6.45 8.38 0.33
N THR A 11 -6.16 9.69 0.27
CA THR A 11 -5.10 10.22 -0.60
C THR A 11 -3.75 9.68 -0.18
N ALA A 12 -3.39 9.78 1.11
CA ALA A 12 -2.16 9.23 1.65
C ALA A 12 -2.03 7.72 1.40
N GLY A 13 -3.13 6.97 1.57
CA GLY A 13 -3.20 5.54 1.26
C GLY A 13 -2.93 5.22 -0.21
N GLY A 14 -3.52 5.98 -1.13
CA GLY A 14 -3.28 5.84 -2.58
C GLY A 14 -1.83 6.12 -2.96
N SER A 15 -1.25 7.21 -2.44
CA SER A 15 0.15 7.58 -2.71
C SER A 15 1.12 6.53 -2.18
N GLU A 16 0.91 6.02 -0.96
CA GLU A 16 1.77 4.98 -0.35
C GLU A 16 1.74 3.70 -1.18
N LEU A 17 0.55 3.25 -1.59
CA LEU A 17 0.39 2.06 -2.40
C LEU A 17 1.10 2.18 -3.76
N VAL A 18 1.00 3.33 -4.43
CA VAL A 18 1.68 3.56 -5.71
C VAL A 18 3.19 3.73 -5.52
N GLY A 19 3.63 4.42 -4.47
CA GLY A 19 5.05 4.61 -4.13
C GLY A 19 5.77 3.32 -3.79
N ALA A 20 5.09 2.38 -3.12
CA ALA A 20 5.63 1.06 -2.83
C ALA A 20 5.80 0.18 -4.10
N ARG A 21 5.16 0.51 -5.23
CA ARG A 21 5.29 -0.28 -6.46
C ARG A 21 6.70 -0.22 -7.01
N GLY A 22 7.27 -1.39 -7.30
CA GLY A 22 8.65 -1.50 -7.79
C GLY A 22 9.71 -1.46 -6.69
N THR A 23 9.31 -1.31 -5.42
CA THR A 23 10.19 -1.47 -4.26
C THR A 23 10.18 -2.92 -3.76
N ALA A 24 11.14 -3.27 -2.91
CA ALA A 24 11.17 -4.57 -2.23
C ALA A 24 9.92 -4.77 -1.32
N ASP A 25 9.33 -3.68 -0.84
CA ASP A 25 8.22 -3.69 0.13
C ASP A 25 6.85 -3.88 -0.52
N TRP A 26 6.76 -3.83 -1.87
CA TRP A 26 5.51 -4.00 -2.62
C TRP A 26 4.68 -5.19 -2.13
N LYS A 27 5.33 -6.34 -1.89
CA LYS A 27 4.64 -7.56 -1.46
C LYS A 27 3.99 -7.42 -0.09
N ALA A 28 4.61 -6.70 0.83
CA ALA A 28 4.08 -6.48 2.17
C ALA A 28 2.95 -5.43 2.15
N VAL A 29 3.16 -4.31 1.44
CA VAL A 29 2.17 -3.22 1.33
C VAL A 29 0.89 -3.73 0.67
N ARG A 30 0.98 -4.38 -0.50
CA ARG A 30 -0.19 -4.90 -1.22
C ARG A 30 -1.01 -5.89 -0.37
N ALA A 31 -0.35 -6.74 0.42
CA ALA A 31 -1.03 -7.74 1.25
C ALA A 31 -1.80 -7.09 2.41
N ARG A 32 -1.22 -6.06 3.02
CA ARG A 32 -1.86 -5.26 4.06
C ARG A 32 -3.10 -4.51 3.53
N PHE A 33 -2.97 -3.84 2.37
CA PHE A 33 -4.10 -3.18 1.72
C PHE A 33 -5.17 -4.16 1.25
N ALA A 34 -4.79 -5.35 0.75
CA ALA A 34 -5.76 -6.39 0.37
C ALA A 34 -6.60 -6.87 1.56
N ARG A 35 -5.98 -7.08 2.73
CA ARG A 35 -6.71 -7.43 3.97
C ARG A 35 -7.64 -6.31 4.43
N LEU A 36 -7.18 -5.06 4.34
CA LEU A 36 -7.99 -3.89 4.65
C LEU A 36 -9.25 -3.83 3.76
N LEU A 37 -9.09 -3.97 2.45
CA LEU A 37 -10.20 -3.92 1.48
C LEU A 37 -11.12 -5.14 1.56
N ALA A 38 -10.57 -6.30 1.91
CA ALA A 38 -11.33 -7.50 2.18
C ALA A 38 -12.03 -7.48 3.54
N ARG A 39 -11.74 -6.49 4.41
CA ARG A 39 -12.26 -6.37 5.78
C ARG A 39 -12.04 -7.65 6.61
N GLY A 40 -10.91 -8.32 6.40
CA GLY A 40 -10.58 -9.59 7.07
C GLY A 40 -11.21 -10.84 6.45
N ASP A 41 -11.97 -10.72 5.35
CA ASP A 41 -12.44 -11.88 4.57
C ASP A 41 -11.31 -12.46 3.72
N GLU A 42 -10.64 -13.48 4.24
CA GLU A 42 -9.52 -14.17 3.56
C GLU A 42 -9.90 -14.71 2.17
N SER A 43 -11.18 -15.00 1.91
CA SER A 43 -11.62 -15.45 0.58
C SER A 43 -11.54 -14.34 -0.47
N ARG A 44 -11.61 -13.07 -0.05
CA ARG A 44 -11.54 -11.89 -0.91
C ARG A 44 -10.13 -11.31 -1.02
N VAL A 45 -9.25 -11.61 -0.06
CA VAL A 45 -7.86 -11.12 -0.03
C VAL A 45 -7.10 -11.49 -1.31
N VAL A 46 -7.22 -12.74 -1.77
CA VAL A 46 -6.53 -13.22 -2.97
C VAL A 46 -6.93 -12.42 -4.20
N GLY A 47 -8.24 -12.17 -4.39
CA GLY A 47 -8.74 -11.38 -5.52
C GLY A 47 -8.28 -9.93 -5.49
N GLU A 48 -8.14 -9.32 -4.31
CA GLU A 48 -7.57 -7.98 -4.20
C GLU A 48 -6.06 -7.97 -4.51
N ILE A 49 -5.30 -8.96 -4.05
CA ILE A 49 -3.87 -9.12 -4.39
C ILE A 49 -3.67 -9.26 -5.90
N GLU A 50 -4.47 -10.11 -6.56
CA GLU A 50 -4.40 -10.30 -8.02
C GLU A 50 -4.68 -9.01 -8.78
N ARG A 51 -5.65 -8.20 -8.31
CA ARG A 51 -5.95 -6.89 -8.89
C ARG A 51 -4.77 -5.93 -8.74
N PHE A 52 -4.18 -5.85 -7.55
CA PHE A 52 -2.98 -5.04 -7.31
C PHE A 52 -1.84 -5.44 -8.26
N ASP A 53 -1.61 -6.74 -8.45
CA ASP A 53 -0.58 -7.25 -9.35
C ASP A 53 -0.86 -6.96 -10.82
N ALA A 54 -2.11 -7.11 -11.26
CA ALA A 54 -2.49 -6.81 -12.64
C ALA A 54 -2.23 -5.33 -12.99
N GLU A 55 -2.56 -4.42 -12.08
CA GLU A 55 -2.29 -3.00 -12.25
C GLU A 55 -0.80 -2.68 -12.17
N ALA A 56 -0.06 -3.29 -11.23
CA ALA A 56 1.38 -3.08 -11.10
C ALA A 56 2.13 -3.57 -12.34
N SER A 57 1.73 -4.72 -12.87
CA SER A 57 2.26 -5.30 -14.10
C SER A 57 1.95 -4.42 -15.32
N SER A 58 0.76 -3.81 -15.36
CA SER A 58 0.38 -2.88 -16.41
C SER A 58 1.23 -1.60 -16.39
N LEU A 59 1.51 -1.05 -15.21
CA LEU A 59 2.42 0.09 -15.02
C LEU A 59 3.88 -0.24 -15.41
N ALA A 60 4.34 -1.45 -15.11
CA ALA A 60 5.70 -1.88 -15.44
C ALA A 60 5.94 -2.04 -16.95
N ARG A 61 4.90 -2.41 -17.72
CA ARG A 61 4.96 -2.57 -19.18
C ARG A 61 4.86 -1.27 -19.97
N VAL A 62 4.51 -0.18 -19.32
CA VAL A 62 4.30 1.12 -19.97
C VAL A 62 5.62 1.88 -20.10
N ASP A 63 5.75 2.62 -21.19
CA ASP A 63 6.88 3.50 -21.46
C ASP A 63 7.19 4.37 -20.23
N ALA A 64 8.47 4.53 -19.90
CA ALA A 64 8.93 5.35 -18.79
C ALA A 64 8.36 6.79 -18.86
N ALA A 65 8.18 7.34 -20.06
CA ALA A 65 7.60 8.67 -20.25
C ALA A 65 6.12 8.76 -19.85
N LEU A 66 5.38 7.66 -19.92
CA LEU A 66 3.94 7.58 -19.59
C LEU A 66 3.68 7.12 -18.15
N ARG A 67 4.70 6.55 -17.49
CA ARG A 67 4.61 5.99 -16.14
C ARG A 67 4.11 6.98 -15.07
N PRO A 68 4.54 8.26 -15.04
CA PRO A 68 4.02 9.23 -14.06
C PRO A 68 2.53 9.50 -14.24
N ARG A 69 2.07 9.63 -15.50
CA ARG A 69 0.66 9.89 -15.82
C ARG A 69 -0.23 8.72 -15.43
N LEU A 70 0.23 7.49 -15.70
CA LEU A 70 -0.49 6.30 -15.30
C LEU A 70 -0.46 6.08 -13.78
N GLY A 71 0.64 6.46 -13.13
CA GLY A 71 0.78 6.44 -11.67
C GLY A 71 -0.31 7.28 -11.00
N MET A 72 -0.47 8.54 -11.43
CA MET A 72 -1.53 9.43 -10.92
C MET A 72 -2.94 8.87 -11.16
N ALA A 73 -3.20 8.25 -12.32
CA ALA A 73 -4.51 7.66 -12.61
C ALA A 73 -4.82 6.46 -11.70
N VAL A 74 -3.82 5.63 -11.44
CA VAL A 74 -3.93 4.49 -10.52
C VAL A 74 -4.10 4.98 -9.08
N GLU A 75 -3.30 5.96 -8.66
CA GLU A 75 -3.42 6.60 -7.34
C GLU A 75 -4.83 7.13 -7.09
N TYR A 76 -5.38 7.90 -8.04
CA TYR A 76 -6.75 8.43 -7.96
C TYR A 76 -7.80 7.31 -7.88
N THR A 77 -7.62 6.23 -8.65
CA THR A 77 -8.52 5.07 -8.60
C THR A 77 -8.54 4.45 -7.21
N TRP A 78 -7.37 4.31 -6.57
CA TRP A 78 -7.27 3.79 -5.21
C TRP A 78 -7.81 4.75 -4.16
N GLN A 79 -7.55 6.05 -4.31
CA GLN A 79 -8.12 7.07 -3.46
C GLN A 79 -9.65 6.97 -3.44
N VAL A 80 -10.31 6.87 -4.60
CA VAL A 80 -11.78 6.74 -4.69
C VAL A 80 -12.27 5.49 -3.97
N ARG A 81 -11.57 4.36 -4.13
CA ARG A 81 -11.92 3.10 -3.45
C ARG A 81 -11.74 3.17 -1.94
N LEU A 82 -10.68 3.82 -1.47
CA LEU A 82 -10.42 4.02 -0.05
C LEU A 82 -11.43 4.99 0.57
N VAL A 83 -11.84 6.04 -0.14
CA VAL A 83 -12.95 6.91 0.31
C VAL A 83 -14.21 6.09 0.49
N ALA A 84 -14.63 5.31 -0.52
CA ALA A 84 -15.82 4.47 -0.43
C ALA A 84 -15.73 3.49 0.74
N LEU A 85 -14.57 2.84 0.93
CA LEU A 85 -14.33 1.95 2.07
C LEU A 85 -14.53 2.65 3.41
N LEU A 86 -13.98 3.85 3.57
CA LEU A 86 -14.02 4.60 4.84
C LEU A 86 -15.39 5.23 5.10
N GLU A 87 -16.17 5.53 4.07
CA GLU A 87 -17.57 5.94 4.22
C GLU A 87 -18.45 4.78 4.67
N ASP A 88 -18.26 3.59 4.09
CA ASP A 88 -19.01 2.38 4.47
C ASP A 88 -18.55 1.80 5.82
N HIS A 89 -17.25 1.92 6.12
CA HIS A 89 -16.58 1.32 7.28
C HIS A 89 -15.60 2.32 7.92
N PRO A 90 -16.08 3.31 8.70
CA PRO A 90 -15.22 4.31 9.32
C PRO A 90 -14.23 3.73 10.33
N ASP A 91 -14.49 2.54 10.86
CA ASP A 91 -13.55 1.80 11.71
C ASP A 91 -12.29 1.32 10.96
N ALA A 92 -12.35 1.21 9.62
CA ALA A 92 -11.19 0.93 8.77
C ALA A 92 -10.14 2.07 8.77
N ALA A 93 -10.49 3.26 9.25
CA ALA A 93 -9.57 4.40 9.32
C ALA A 93 -8.36 4.10 10.21
N SER A 94 -8.57 3.48 11.38
CA SER A 94 -7.50 3.13 12.31
C SER A 94 -6.54 2.11 11.71
N ASP A 95 -7.08 1.13 10.97
CA ASP A 95 -6.28 0.14 10.26
C ASP A 95 -5.42 0.82 9.19
N LEU A 96 -6.02 1.69 8.36
CA LEU A 96 -5.29 2.42 7.31
C LEU A 96 -4.21 3.35 7.88
N CYS A 97 -4.51 4.07 8.96
CA CYS A 97 -3.51 4.88 9.68
C CYS A 97 -2.34 4.01 10.17
N THR A 98 -2.62 2.84 10.74
CA THR A 98 -1.60 1.90 11.19
C THR A 98 -0.73 1.41 10.04
N LEU A 99 -1.32 1.14 8.87
CA LEU A 99 -0.58 0.75 7.67
C LEU A 99 0.36 1.87 7.19
N LEU A 100 -0.12 3.11 7.16
CA LEU A 100 0.66 4.26 6.72
C LEU A 100 1.84 4.55 7.66
N LEU A 101 1.61 4.51 8.98
CA LEU A 101 2.67 4.69 9.97
C LEU A 101 3.75 3.60 9.85
N ALA A 102 3.35 2.34 9.63
CA ALA A 102 4.27 1.23 9.45
C ALA A 102 5.06 1.29 8.13
N ALA A 103 4.61 2.06 7.15
CA ALA A 103 5.32 2.25 5.89
C ALA A 103 6.29 3.44 5.94
N HIS A 104 5.98 4.44 6.78
CA HIS A 104 6.84 5.60 7.03
C HIS A 104 7.96 5.34 8.05
N ASP A 105 7.98 4.17 8.70
CA ASP A 105 9.05 3.77 9.61
C ASP A 105 10.12 2.96 8.86
N PRO A 106 11.24 3.58 8.43
CA PRO A 106 12.41 2.82 8.00
C PRO A 106 13.05 2.23 9.25
N VAL A 107 12.50 1.12 9.74
CA VAL A 107 13.16 0.29 10.76
C VAL A 107 14.51 -0.14 10.18
N THR A 108 15.50 0.65 10.56
CA THR A 108 16.91 0.48 10.35
C THR A 108 17.35 -0.56 11.37
N VAL A 109 17.01 -1.82 11.14
CA VAL A 109 17.59 -2.93 11.91
C VAL A 109 18.39 -3.79 10.93
N ARG A 110 19.48 -3.19 10.46
CA ARG A 110 20.59 -3.86 9.77
C ARG A 110 21.91 -3.35 10.35
N SER A 111 22.12 -3.55 11.64
CA SER A 111 23.44 -3.34 12.27
C SER A 111 23.86 -4.40 13.29
N GLU A 112 23.07 -5.40 13.62
CA GLU A 112 23.57 -6.56 14.40
C GLU A 112 23.83 -7.76 13.49
N SER A 113 24.84 -7.60 12.63
CA SER A 113 25.58 -8.73 12.09
C SER A 113 27.06 -8.40 12.18
N MET A 114 27.73 -8.90 13.23
CA MET A 114 29.05 -9.47 13.05
C MET A 114 29.35 -10.53 14.12
N PRO A 115 29.85 -11.71 13.72
CA PRO A 115 30.25 -12.79 14.62
C PRO A 115 31.61 -12.49 15.23
N PHE A 116 31.70 -12.44 16.56
CA PHE A 116 32.99 -12.44 17.25
C PHE A 116 33.44 -13.89 17.46
N ALA A 117 34.32 -14.38 16.60
CA ALA A 117 35.10 -15.58 16.85
C ALA A 117 36.34 -15.22 17.68
N PRO A 118 36.64 -15.94 18.77
CA PRO A 118 37.98 -15.94 19.33
C PRO A 118 38.73 -17.24 18.98
N SER A 119 39.87 -17.10 18.30
CA SER A 119 41.01 -18.04 18.38
C SER A 119 42.17 -17.27 19.03
N PRO A 120 42.98 -17.92 19.88
CA PRO A 120 44.14 -18.65 19.36
C PRO A 120 44.14 -20.16 19.63
#